data_AF-B2UCP9-F1
#
_entry.id   AF-B2UCP9-F1
#
_cell.length_a   1.000
_cell.length_b   1.000
_cell.length_c   1.000
_cell.angle_alpha   90.00
_cell.angle_beta   90.00
_cell.angle_gamma   90.00
#
_symmetry.space_group_name_H-M   'P 1'
#
loop_
_entity.id
_entity.type
_entity.pdbx_description
1 polymer ?
#
loop_
_entity_poly.entity_id
_entity_poly.type
_entity_poly.pdbx_seq_one_letter_code
_entity_poly.pdbx_strand_id
1 'polypeptide(L)' 'MPPADLSSEFPHPETIIAVRGALSIGLQQGPDSPGGHWLHEFWAFGRARAEAEAIIQGFMESAAIRILATSHAYFGAAAT' A
#
# COMPACT_ATOMS: atom_id res chain seq x y z
N MET A 1 -31.16 -13.90 32.90
CA MET A 1 -30.02 -13.19 32.29
C MET A 1 -30.59 -12.40 31.12
N PRO A 2 -30.40 -11.07 31.03
CA PRO A 2 -30.77 -10.34 29.82
C PRO A 2 -29.97 -10.87 28.61
N PRO A 3 -30.53 -10.83 27.39
CA PRO A 3 -29.80 -11.24 26.19
C PRO A 3 -28.55 -10.37 26.04
N ALA A 4 -27.42 -10.98 25.67
CA ALA A 4 -26.20 -10.26 25.37
C ALA A 4 -26.46 -9.31 24.21
N ASP A 5 -26.11 -8.04 24.37
CA ASP A 5 -26.21 -7.05 23.31
C ASP A 5 -25.05 -7.26 22.33
N LEU A 6 -25.34 -7.99 21.25
CA LEU A 6 -24.40 -8.28 20.16
C LEU A 6 -23.97 -7.02 19.41
N SER A 7 -24.67 -5.88 19.60
CA SER A 7 -24.23 -4.60 19.01
C SER A 7 -22.95 -4.05 19.66
N SER A 8 -22.55 -4.56 20.83
CA SER A 8 -21.26 -4.24 21.44
C SER A 8 -20.08 -5.07 20.91
N GLU A 9 -20.35 -6.18 20.21
CA GLU A 9 -19.32 -7.10 19.72
C GLU A 9 -18.68 -6.63 18.41
N PHE A 10 -19.36 -5.77 17.65
CA PHE A 10 -18.89 -5.27 16.36
C PHE A 10 -18.78 -3.75 16.35
N PRO A 11 -17.73 -3.18 15.72
CA PRO A 11 -17.62 -1.74 15.57
C PRO A 11 -18.81 -1.21 14.78
N HIS A 12 -19.28 -0.02 15.16
CA HIS A 12 -20.34 0.67 14.44
C HIS A 12 -20.01 0.81 12.93
N PRO A 13 -21.00 0.71 12.04
CA PRO A 13 -20.78 0.82 10.59
C PRO A 13 -19.96 2.04 10.17
N GLU A 14 -20.15 3.18 10.85
CA GLU A 14 -19.43 4.43 10.62
C GLU A 14 -17.93 4.27 10.91
N THR A 15 -17.58 3.52 11.96
CA THR A 15 -16.19 3.19 12.30
C THR A 15 -15.55 2.36 11.20
N ILE A 16 -16.27 1.37 10.65
CA ILE A 16 -15.78 0.55 9.54
C ILE A 16 -15.52 1.41 8.30
N ILE A 17 -16.44 2.32 7.98
CA ILE A 17 -16.30 3.23 6.84
C ILE A 17 -15.10 4.16 7.04
N ALA A 18 -14.93 4.71 8.25
CA ALA A 18 -13.80 5.59 8.57
C ALA A 18 -12.46 4.87 8.43
N VAL A 19 -12.34 3.62 8.94
CA VAL A 19 -11.14 2.79 8.79
C VAL A 19 -10.84 2.50 7.32
N ARG A 20 -11.84 2.09 6.53
CA ARG A 20 -11.69 1.84 5.09
C ARG A 20 -11.27 3.11 4.34
N GLY A 21 -11.85 4.25 4.70
CA GLY A 21 -11.50 5.55 4.15
C GLY A 21 -10.03 5.89 4.42
N ALA A 22 -9.59 5.79 5.68
CA ALA A 22 -8.20 6.06 6.05
C ALA A 22 -7.20 5.17 5.30
N LEU A 23 -7.46 3.86 5.24
CA LEU A 23 -6.66 2.91 4.45
C LEU A 23 -6.57 3.30 2.97
N SER A 24 -7.71 3.63 2.35
CA SER A 24 -7.76 3.99 0.93
C SER A 24 -7.05 5.31 0.65
N ILE A 25 -7.17 6.30 1.53
CA ILE A 25 -6.49 7.59 1.39
C ILE A 25 -4.98 7.40 1.53
N GLY A 26 -4.54 6.61 2.51
CA GLY A 26 -3.13 6.26 2.70
C GLY A 26 -2.54 5.56 1.48
N LEU A 27 -3.26 4.57 0.92
CA LEU A 27 -2.86 3.85 -0.29
C LEU A 27 -2.71 4.78 -1.49
N GLN A 28 -3.54 5.81 -1.59
CA GLN A 28 -3.46 6.82 -2.64
C GLN A 28 -2.42 7.91 -2.33
N GLN A 29 -1.64 7.77 -1.24
CA GLN A 29 -0.68 8.77 -0.76
C GLN A 29 -1.33 10.14 -0.49
N GLY A 30 -2.61 10.13 -0.11
CA GLY A 30 -3.41 11.32 0.18
C GLY A 30 -3.09 11.95 1.54
N PRO A 31 -3.80 13.05 1.88
CA PRO A 31 -3.56 13.79 3.12
C PRO A 31 -3.85 12.93 4.36
N ASP A 32 -3.05 13.13 5.41
CA ASP A 32 -3.26 12.50 6.72
C ASP A 32 -4.38 13.20 7.50
N SER A 33 -4.89 12.47 8.47
CA SER A 33 -5.69 13.00 9.57
C SER A 33 -4.91 13.99 10.46
N PRO A 34 -5.61 14.84 11.23
CA PRO A 34 -4.97 15.72 12.21
C PRO A 34 -4.12 14.94 13.23
N GLY A 35 -3.07 15.58 13.75
CA GLY A 35 -2.16 14.96 14.72
C GLY A 35 -2.88 14.38 15.94
N GLY A 36 -2.58 13.13 16.27
CA GLY A 36 -3.19 12.39 17.39
C GLY A 36 -4.55 11.78 17.09
N HIS A 37 -5.05 11.89 15.86
CA HIS A 37 -6.30 11.23 15.47
C HIS A 37 -6.10 9.72 15.31
N TRP A 38 -7.02 8.92 15.86
CA TRP A 38 -6.93 7.45 15.87
C TRP A 38 -6.92 6.80 14.48
N LEU A 39 -7.40 7.52 13.45
CA LEU A 39 -7.35 7.07 12.05
C LEU A 39 -5.95 7.10 11.44
N HIS A 40 -4.99 7.81 12.05
CA HIS A 40 -3.63 7.92 11.56
C HIS A 40 -2.99 6.55 11.32
N GLU A 41 -3.16 5.61 12.25
CA GLU A 41 -2.58 4.26 12.16
C GLU A 41 -3.06 3.50 10.92
N PHE A 42 -4.34 3.63 10.58
CA PHE A 42 -4.93 2.99 9.40
C PHE A 42 -4.49 3.67 8.11
N TRP A 43 -4.38 5.01 8.11
CA TRP A 43 -3.79 5.75 7.00
C TRP A 43 -2.32 5.38 6.78
N ALA A 44 -1.54 5.27 7.85
CA ALA A 44 -0.12 4.91 7.80
C ALA A 44 0.08 3.51 7.21
N PHE A 45 -0.80 2.56 7.54
CA PHE A 45 -0.79 1.23 6.93
C PHE A 45 -1.04 1.28 5.41
N GLY A 46 -2.04 2.05 4.97
CA GLY A 46 -2.31 2.27 3.55
C GLY A 46 -1.09 2.85 2.82
N ARG A 47 -0.47 3.88 3.41
CA ARG A 47 0.74 4.52 2.88
C ARG A 47 1.91 3.56 2.77
N ALA A 48 2.20 2.80 3.83
CA ALA A 48 3.29 1.83 3.86
C ALA A 48 3.12 0.76 2.77
N ARG A 49 1.88 0.33 2.50
CA ARG A 49 1.58 -0.58 1.39
C ARG A 49 1.92 0.05 0.04
N ALA A 50 1.50 1.29 -0.21
CA ALA A 50 1.80 1.98 -1.47
C ALA A 50 3.32 2.18 -1.67
N GLU A 51 4.06 2.49 -0.61
CA GLU A 51 5.53 2.58 -0.65
C GLU A 51 6.18 1.24 -1.00
N ALA A 52 5.69 0.14 -0.42
CA ALA A 52 6.17 -1.20 -0.74
C ALA A 52 5.89 -1.58 -2.20
N GLU A 53 4.68 -1.29 -2.72
CA GLU A 53 4.33 -1.52 -4.13
C GLU A 53 5.25 -0.71 -5.07
N ALA A 54 5.55 0.55 -4.75
CA ALA A 54 6.47 1.38 -5.52
C ALA A 54 7.90 0.82 -5.56
N ILE A 55 8.41 0.31 -4.43
CA ILE A 55 9.74 -0.31 -4.36
C ILE A 55 9.81 -1.55 -5.26
N ILE A 56 8.80 -2.42 -5.17
CA ILE A 56 8.74 -3.66 -5.97
C ILE A 56 8.67 -3.31 -7.46
N GLN A 57 7.82 -2.35 -7.84
CA GLN A 57 7.70 -1.91 -9.22
C GLN A 57 9.02 -1.34 -9.77
N GLY A 58 9.67 -0.43 -9.03
CA GLY A 58 10.94 0.16 -9.44
C GLY A 58 12.07 -0.88 -9.55
N PHE A 59 12.08 -1.90 -8.68
CA PHE A 59 13.01 -3.02 -8.80
C PHE A 59 12.78 -3.82 -10.08
N MET A 60 11.52 -4.18 -10.38
CA MET A 60 11.18 -4.94 -11.59
C MET A 60 11.57 -4.20 -12.87
N GLU A 61 11.28 -2.89 -12.94
CA GLU A 61 11.67 -2.04 -14.07
C GLU A 61 13.19 -1.97 -14.24
N SER A 62 13.92 -1.75 -13.15
CA SER A 62 15.39 -1.70 -13.15
C SER A 62 16.00 -3.04 -13.60
N ALA A 63 15.45 -4.16 -13.12
CA ALA A 63 15.88 -5.50 -13.50
C ALA A 63 15.64 -5.75 -14.99
N ALA A 64 14.45 -5.40 -15.50
CA ALA A 64 14.11 -5.57 -16.91
C ALA A 64 15.05 -4.78 -17.83
N ILE A 65 15.30 -3.51 -17.51
CA ILE A 65 16.24 -2.66 -18.26
C ILE A 65 17.64 -3.27 -18.26
N ARG A 66 18.10 -3.74 -17.10
CA ARG A 66 19.46 -4.29 -16.97
C ARG A 66 19.62 -5.61 -17.71
N ILE A 67 18.61 -6.48 -17.71
CA ILE A 67 18.59 -7.71 -18.50
C ILE A 67 18.68 -7.36 -19.99
N LEU A 68 17.82 -6.46 -20.48
CA LEU A 68 17.82 -6.04 -21.89
C LEU A 68 19.16 -5.44 -22.32
N ALA A 69 19.73 -4.54 -21.52
CA ALA A 69 21.03 -3.93 -21.80
C ALA A 69 22.15 -4.98 -21.85
N THR A 70 22.14 -5.93 -20.92
CA THR A 70 23.13 -7.00 -20.85
C THR A 70 23.00 -7.94 -22.05
N SER A 71 21.78 -8.37 -22.40
CA SER A 71 21.52 -9.21 -23.58
C SER A 71 21.95 -8.52 -24.87
N HIS A 72 21.64 -7.22 -25.03
CA HIS A 72 22.08 -6.43 -26.19
C HIS A 72 23.61 -6.42 -26.31
N ALA A 73 24.33 -6.23 -25.19
CA ALA A 73 25.79 -6.27 -25.19
C ALA A 73 26.34 -7.64 -25.60
N TYR A 74 25.75 -8.74 -25.12
CA TYR A 74 26.15 -10.09 -25.53
C TYR A 74 25.93 -10.34 -27.02
N PHE A 75 24.78 -9.94 -27.57
CA PHE A 75 24.50 -10.12 -28.99
C PHE A 75 25.37 -9.22 -29.88
N GLY A 76 25.64 -7.99 -29.45
CA GLY A 76 26.55 -7.08 -30.17
C GLY A 76 27.98 -7.61 -30.20
N ALA A 77 28.48 -8.17 -29.09
CA ALA A 77 29.81 -8.76 -29.01
C ALA A 77 29.93 -10.08 -29.81
N ALA A 78 28.84 -10.83 -29.99
CA ALA A 78 28.83 -12.05 -30.79
C ALA A 78 28.71 -11.80 -32.30
N ALA A 79 28.37 -10.58 -32.73
CA ALA A 79 28.20 -10.21 -34.14
C ALA A 79 29.47 -9.61 -34.79
N THR A 80 30.55 -9.49 -34.03
CA THR A 80 31.88 -9.02 -34.46
C THR A 80 32.91 -10.13 -34.35
#